data_AF-A0A3A5M6Z6-F1
#
_entry.id   AF-A0A3A5M6Z6-F1
#
_cell.length_a   1.000
_cell.length_b   1.000
_cell.length_c   1.000
_cell.angle_alpha   90.00
_cell.angle_beta   90.00
_cell.angle_gamma   90.00
#
_symmetry.space_group_name_H-M   'P 1'
#
loop_
_entity.id
_entity.type
_entity.pdbx_description
1 polymer ?
#
loop_
_entity_poly.entity_id
_entity_poly.type
_entity_poly.pdbx_seq_one_letter_code
_entity_poly.pdbx_strand_id
1 'polypeptide(L)'
;MGPAVSDVISQIGDSWGTVIVAILGFAGILLTQSITNRRERTLQERLLVHQVGADLRLRRTDAYSELTDAIMHFMLVIPDVLLPESTAGDLDAEERGPINKASVRAQLLASEPVKQSISDLMDRVYEYADDLSQATWEAVDDATDDFIAAAQAEDDNGNVLGRQKHRRRRVFGGYPVDRTSQAKKESGPDET
;
A
#
# COMPACT_ATOMS: atom_id res chain seq x y z
N MET A 1 -44.75 23.95 75.98
CA MET A 1 -43.59 23.17 75.53
C MET A 1 -44.05 22.27 74.39
N GLY A 2 -43.36 22.34 73.25
CA GLY A 2 -43.59 21.50 72.08
C GLY A 2 -43.41 22.23 70.75
N PRO A 3 -42.25 22.85 70.44
CA PRO A 3 -41.88 23.03 69.04
C PRO A 3 -41.42 21.67 68.47
N ALA A 4 -41.20 21.60 67.15
CA ALA A 4 -40.55 20.48 66.44
C ALA A 4 -41.45 19.42 65.79
N VAL A 5 -42.49 19.83 65.07
CA VAL A 5 -42.98 19.01 63.93
C VAL A 5 -42.89 19.76 62.61
N SER A 6 -43.00 21.10 62.62
CA SER A 6 -42.84 21.92 61.40
C SER A 6 -41.40 21.97 60.88
N ASP A 7 -40.40 21.96 61.76
CA ASP A 7 -39.00 22.16 61.34
C ASP A 7 -38.39 20.91 60.67
N VAL A 8 -38.90 19.71 60.96
CA VAL A 8 -38.40 18.46 60.36
C VAL A 8 -38.82 18.33 58.90
N ILE A 9 -40.01 18.83 58.54
CA ILE A 9 -40.53 18.72 57.17
C ILE A 9 -39.85 19.75 56.24
N SER A 10 -39.54 20.94 56.77
CA SER A 10 -38.77 21.97 56.05
C SER A 10 -37.32 21.55 55.80
N GLN A 11 -36.70 20.82 56.73
CA GLN A 11 -35.32 20.36 56.60
C GLN A 11 -35.16 19.18 55.62
N ILE A 12 -36.22 18.39 55.41
CA ILE A 12 -36.22 17.32 54.40
C ILE A 12 -36.38 17.92 52.99
N GLY A 13 -37.19 18.97 52.80
CA GLY A 13 -37.39 19.60 51.48
C GLY A 13 -36.13 20.21 50.85
N ASP A 14 -35.30 20.87 51.66
CA ASP A 14 -34.07 21.52 51.17
C ASP A 14 -32.98 20.52 50.76
N SER A 15 -32.85 19.37 51.45
CA SER A 15 -31.76 18.43 51.15
C SER A 15 -31.96 17.70 49.82
N TRP A 16 -33.20 17.34 49.46
CA TRP A 16 -33.51 16.63 48.22
C TRP A 16 -33.28 17.48 46.97
N GLY A 17 -33.54 18.79 47.06
CA GLY A 17 -33.26 19.74 45.96
C GLY A 17 -31.78 19.77 45.58
N THR A 18 -30.90 19.89 46.58
CA THR A 18 -29.44 19.84 46.38
C THR A 18 -28.95 18.50 45.85
N VAL A 19 -29.52 17.37 46.28
CA VAL A 19 -29.13 16.04 45.80
C VAL A 19 -29.47 15.86 44.31
N ILE A 20 -30.64 16.32 43.87
CA ILE A 20 -31.07 16.23 42.47
C ILE A 20 -30.15 17.08 41.56
N VAL A 21 -29.82 18.31 41.99
CA VAL A 21 -28.92 19.20 41.25
C VAL A 21 -27.49 18.60 41.19
N ALA A 22 -27.02 18.00 42.27
CA ALA A 22 -25.71 17.34 42.30
C ALA A 22 -25.64 16.13 41.36
N ILE A 23 -26.70 15.30 41.30
CA ILE A 23 -26.78 14.15 40.38
C ILE A 23 -26.81 14.61 38.93
N LEU A 24 -27.58 15.65 38.60
CA LEU A 24 -27.63 16.22 37.25
C LEU A 24 -26.28 16.84 36.84
N GLY A 25 -25.61 17.55 37.76
CA GLY A 25 -24.26 18.08 37.54
C GLY A 25 -23.24 16.98 37.28
N PHE A 26 -23.26 15.91 38.08
CA PHE A 26 -22.36 14.77 37.93
C PHE A 26 -22.63 13.98 36.63
N ALA A 27 -23.89 13.77 36.28
CA ALA A 27 -24.29 13.14 35.02
C ALA A 27 -23.88 13.97 33.80
N GLY A 28 -24.00 15.30 33.87
CA GLY A 28 -23.52 16.22 32.83
C GLY A 28 -22.01 16.17 32.62
N ILE A 29 -21.23 16.08 33.71
CA ILE A 29 -19.76 15.94 33.64
C ILE A 29 -19.38 14.59 33.03
N LEU A 30 -20.02 13.48 33.43
CA LEU A 30 -19.75 12.15 32.87
C LEU A 30 -20.11 12.06 31.38
N LEU A 31 -21.22 12.66 30.95
CA LEU A 31 -21.61 12.75 29.55
C LEU A 31 -20.59 13.54 28.73
N THR A 32 -20.13 14.69 29.26
CA THR A 32 -19.16 15.55 28.58
C THR A 32 -17.79 14.85 28.44
N GLN A 33 -17.34 14.13 29.46
CA GLN A 33 -16.10 13.33 29.40
C GLN A 33 -16.20 12.17 28.40
N SER A 34 -17.37 11.52 28.29
CA SER A 34 -17.57 10.39 27.36
C SER A 34 -17.52 10.79 25.87
N ILE A 35 -17.97 12.01 25.53
CA ILE A 35 -18.00 12.53 24.15
C ILE A 35 -16.60 12.98 23.71
N THR A 36 -15.81 13.55 24.63
CA THR A 36 -14.45 14.03 24.36
C THR A 36 -13.48 12.85 24.15
N ASN A 37 -13.57 11.82 24.99
CA ASN A 37 -12.74 10.60 24.89
C ASN A 37 -12.94 9.82 23.58
N ARG A 38 -14.14 9.86 22.97
CA ARG A 38 -14.38 9.22 21.66
C ARG A 38 -13.79 10.01 20.50
N ARG A 39 -13.88 11.34 20.54
CA ARG A 39 -13.31 12.22 19.50
C ARG A 39 -11.79 12.17 19.50
N GLU A 40 -11.16 12.18 20.68
CA GLU A 40 -9.70 12.08 20.79
C GLU A 40 -9.14 10.74 20.30
N ARG A 41 -9.79 9.62 20.62
CA ARG A 41 -9.40 8.30 20.07
C ARG A 41 -9.51 8.24 18.56
N THR A 42 -10.59 8.79 18.00
CA THR A 42 -10.78 8.79 16.53
C THR A 42 -9.77 9.71 15.82
N LEU A 43 -9.34 10.80 16.46
CA LEU A 43 -8.29 11.67 15.95
C LEU A 43 -6.90 11.06 16.10
N GLN A 44 -6.58 10.45 17.24
CA GLN A 44 -5.32 9.73 17.44
C GLN A 44 -5.16 8.55 16.49
N GLU A 45 -6.20 7.74 16.29
CA GLU A 45 -6.18 6.63 15.32
C GLU A 45 -5.93 7.14 13.89
N ARG A 46 -6.56 8.26 13.50
CA ARG A 46 -6.29 8.87 12.20
C ARG A 46 -4.86 9.39 12.08
N LEU A 47 -4.35 10.05 13.12
CA LEU A 47 -2.97 10.56 13.13
C LEU A 47 -1.96 9.42 13.03
N LEU A 48 -2.17 8.32 13.76
CA LEU A 48 -1.31 7.14 13.67
C LEU A 48 -1.35 6.51 12.27
N VAL A 49 -2.53 6.36 11.67
CA VAL A 49 -2.65 5.84 10.29
C VAL A 49 -1.97 6.76 9.27
N HIS A 50 -2.08 8.08 9.45
CA HIS A 50 -1.39 9.04 8.60
C HIS A 50 0.14 8.98 8.77
N GLN A 51 0.64 8.85 10.00
CA GLN A 51 2.07 8.73 10.27
C GLN A 51 2.66 7.44 9.70
N VAL A 52 1.99 6.29 9.91
CA VAL A 52 2.42 5.01 9.35
C VAL A 52 2.38 5.04 7.82
N GLY A 53 1.36 5.66 7.22
CA GLY A 53 1.28 5.84 5.78
C GLY A 53 2.41 6.72 5.21
N ALA A 54 2.78 7.79 5.91
CA ALA A 54 3.89 8.66 5.53
C ALA A 54 5.26 7.95 5.66
N ASP A 55 5.48 7.21 6.75
CA ASP A 55 6.71 6.44 6.96
C ASP A 55 6.87 5.35 5.87
N LEU A 56 5.80 4.64 5.50
CA LEU A 56 5.86 3.68 4.40
C LEU A 56 6.10 4.33 3.03
N ARG A 57 5.59 5.54 2.79
CA ARG A 57 5.89 6.28 1.55
C ARG A 57 7.36 6.64 1.47
N LEU A 58 7.95 7.15 2.55
CA LEU A 58 9.37 7.46 2.63
C LEU A 58 10.21 6.20 2.38
N ARG A 59 9.92 5.10 3.07
CA ARG A 59 10.65 3.83 2.88
C ARG A 59 10.56 3.28 1.45
N ARG A 60 9.41 3.42 0.78
CA ARG A 60 9.24 3.05 -0.63
C ARG A 60 10.09 3.93 -1.53
N THR A 61 10.00 5.25 -1.35
CA THR A 61 10.78 6.23 -2.12
C THR A 61 12.27 5.96 -1.99
N ASP A 62 12.75 5.74 -0.76
CA ASP A 62 14.15 5.39 -0.48
C ASP A 62 14.57 4.09 -1.16
N ALA A 63 13.70 3.05 -1.11
CA ALA A 63 13.99 1.77 -1.74
C ALA A 63 13.99 1.83 -3.28
N TYR A 64 13.11 2.65 -3.87
CA TYR A 64 13.06 2.87 -5.32
C TYR A 64 14.28 3.66 -5.79
N SER A 65 14.69 4.70 -5.04
CA SER A 65 15.93 5.43 -5.31
C SER A 65 17.14 4.51 -5.23
N GLU A 66 17.24 3.68 -4.18
CA GLU A 66 18.36 2.73 -4.03
C GLU A 66 18.40 1.72 -5.20
N LEU A 67 17.24 1.28 -5.70
CA LEU A 67 17.17 0.42 -6.88
C LEU A 67 17.68 1.14 -8.14
N THR A 68 17.19 2.35 -8.42
CA THR A 68 17.63 3.13 -9.59
C THR A 68 19.13 3.42 -9.53
N ASP A 69 19.65 3.81 -8.35
CA ASP A 69 21.08 4.05 -8.15
C ASP A 69 21.91 2.79 -8.39
N ALA A 70 21.44 1.64 -7.88
CA ALA A 70 22.11 0.36 -8.07
C ALA A 70 22.09 -0.08 -9.55
N ILE A 71 20.98 0.13 -10.26
CA ILE A 71 20.89 -0.15 -11.71
C ILE A 71 21.86 0.73 -12.48
N MET A 72 21.85 2.05 -12.25
CA MET A 72 22.74 2.98 -12.94
C MET A 72 24.21 2.63 -12.67
N HIS A 73 24.56 2.30 -11.43
CA HIS A 73 25.91 1.87 -11.10
C HIS A 73 26.29 0.57 -11.81
N PHE A 74 25.39 -0.42 -11.79
CA PHE A 74 25.60 -1.70 -12.46
C PHE A 74 25.78 -1.53 -13.97
N MET A 75 24.93 -0.74 -14.62
CA MET A 75 25.02 -0.43 -16.05
C MET A 75 26.32 0.28 -16.45
N LEU A 76 26.90 1.08 -15.55
CA LEU A 76 28.20 1.72 -15.78
C LEU A 76 29.38 0.74 -15.61
N VAL A 77 29.25 -0.24 -14.72
CA VAL A 77 30.35 -1.14 -14.34
C VAL A 77 30.39 -2.39 -15.22
N ILE A 78 29.25 -2.94 -15.65
CA ILE A 78 29.20 -4.18 -16.44
C ILE A 78 30.14 -4.16 -17.65
N PRO A 79 30.17 -3.11 -18.50
CA PRO A 79 31.00 -3.14 -19.71
C PRO A 79 32.50 -3.29 -19.42
N ASP A 80 32.95 -2.90 -18.22
CA ASP A 80 34.35 -3.01 -17.80
C ASP A 80 34.68 -4.40 -17.21
N VAL A 81 33.66 -5.12 -16.76
CA VAL A 81 33.79 -6.39 -16.02
C VAL A 81 33.55 -7.59 -16.94
N LEU A 82 32.57 -7.48 -17.85
CA LEU A 82 32.27 -8.56 -18.79
C LEU A 82 33.24 -8.56 -19.97
N LEU A 83 33.78 -9.74 -20.27
CA LEU A 83 34.54 -9.96 -21.48
C LEU A 83 33.57 -10.07 -22.68
N PRO A 84 34.03 -9.87 -23.93
CA PRO A 84 33.18 -9.88 -25.12
C PRO A 84 32.38 -11.17 -25.39
N GLU A 85 32.71 -12.27 -24.71
CA GLU A 85 32.05 -13.57 -24.83
C GLU A 85 31.35 -13.98 -23.53
N SER A 86 31.37 -13.12 -22.52
CA SER A 86 30.75 -13.34 -21.22
C SER A 86 29.28 -12.92 -21.24
N THR A 87 28.49 -13.57 -20.40
CA THR A 87 27.07 -13.32 -20.21
C THR A 87 26.81 -12.78 -18.81
N ALA A 88 25.59 -12.29 -18.56
CA ALA A 88 25.09 -11.94 -17.23
C ALA A 88 25.22 -13.10 -16.22
N GLY A 89 25.24 -14.34 -16.73
CA GLY A 89 25.48 -15.56 -15.97
C GLY A 89 26.87 -15.64 -15.33
N ASP A 90 27.86 -14.97 -15.92
CA ASP A 90 29.27 -15.01 -15.51
C ASP A 90 29.64 -13.98 -14.45
N LEU A 91 28.73 -13.04 -14.14
CA LEU A 91 28.97 -12.00 -13.14
C LEU A 91 29.10 -12.61 -11.73
N ASP A 92 30.06 -12.15 -10.94
CA ASP A 92 30.21 -12.61 -9.57
C ASP A 92 29.09 -12.10 -8.65
N ALA A 93 28.97 -12.74 -7.48
CA ALA A 93 28.00 -12.33 -6.46
C ALA A 93 28.28 -10.90 -5.94
N GLU A 94 29.52 -10.43 -6.01
CA GLU A 94 29.89 -9.07 -5.63
C GLU A 94 29.35 -8.03 -6.63
N GLU A 95 29.26 -8.38 -7.91
CA GLU A 95 28.79 -7.52 -9.00
C GLU A 95 27.26 -7.48 -9.04
N ARG A 96 26.61 -8.64 -8.92
CA ARG A 96 25.13 -8.77 -8.90
C ARG A 96 24.51 -8.48 -7.54
N GLY A 97 25.29 -8.54 -6.46
CA GLY A 97 24.81 -8.44 -5.08
C GLY A 97 24.09 -7.13 -4.76
N PRO A 98 24.68 -5.96 -5.07
CA PRO A 98 24.06 -4.66 -4.78
C PRO A 98 22.69 -4.48 -5.46
N ILE A 99 22.61 -4.76 -6.77
CA ILE A 99 21.37 -4.61 -7.54
C ILE A 99 20.28 -5.59 -7.08
N ASN A 100 20.64 -6.85 -6.81
CA ASN A 100 19.67 -7.84 -6.29
C ASN A 100 19.17 -7.50 -4.89
N LYS A 101 20.03 -6.97 -4.02
CA LYS A 101 19.61 -6.51 -2.69
C LYS A 101 18.63 -5.34 -2.78
N ALA A 102 18.92 -4.38 -3.66
CA ALA A 102 18.06 -3.22 -3.87
C ALA A 102 16.72 -3.63 -4.49
N SER A 103 16.71 -4.53 -5.48
CA SER A 103 15.49 -5.02 -6.13
C SER A 103 14.58 -5.77 -5.17
N VAL A 104 15.13 -6.66 -4.33
CA VAL A 104 14.37 -7.36 -3.29
C VAL A 104 13.79 -6.38 -2.29
N ARG A 105 14.56 -5.37 -1.84
CA ARG A 105 14.06 -4.34 -0.92
C ARG A 105 12.90 -3.55 -1.54
N ALA A 106 13.02 -3.14 -2.80
CA ALA A 106 11.98 -2.44 -3.53
C ALA A 106 10.72 -3.30 -3.68
N GLN A 107 10.86 -4.56 -4.10
CA GLN A 107 9.73 -5.50 -4.25
C GLN A 107 8.98 -5.78 -2.94
N LEU A 108 9.69 -5.83 -1.80
CA LEU A 108 9.06 -6.05 -0.49
C LEU A 108 8.12 -4.91 -0.09
N LEU A 109 8.39 -3.69 -0.56
CA LEU A 109 7.62 -2.50 -0.21
C LEU A 109 6.62 -2.12 -1.32
N ALA A 110 6.79 -2.65 -2.53
CA ALA A 110 6.01 -2.32 -3.70
C ALA A 110 4.60 -2.94 -3.72
N SER A 111 3.67 -2.21 -4.35
CA SER A 111 2.40 -2.77 -4.81
C SER A 111 2.59 -3.79 -5.94
N GLU A 112 1.59 -4.63 -6.20
CA GLU A 112 1.68 -5.68 -7.22
C GLU A 112 2.02 -5.15 -8.63
N PRO A 113 1.42 -4.04 -9.13
CA PRO A 113 1.80 -3.48 -10.41
C PRO A 113 3.26 -3.01 -10.44
N VAL A 114 3.74 -2.42 -9.33
CA VAL A 114 5.12 -1.94 -9.25
C VAL A 114 6.11 -3.11 -9.16
N LYS A 115 5.76 -4.19 -8.47
CA LYS A 115 6.57 -5.42 -8.48
C LYS A 115 6.74 -5.98 -9.89
N GLN A 116 5.68 -5.99 -10.69
CA GLN A 116 5.78 -6.42 -12.09
C GLN A 116 6.75 -5.52 -12.86
N SER A 117 6.61 -4.20 -12.75
CA SER A 117 7.54 -3.27 -13.42
C SER A 117 8.99 -3.42 -12.95
N ILE A 118 9.22 -3.70 -11.65
CA ILE A 118 10.57 -3.98 -11.13
C ILE A 118 11.11 -5.28 -11.75
N SER A 119 10.29 -6.33 -11.88
CA SER A 119 10.70 -7.59 -12.51
C SER A 119 11.08 -7.37 -13.96
N ASP A 120 10.23 -6.68 -14.72
CA ASP A 120 10.44 -6.39 -16.14
C ASP A 120 11.71 -5.54 -16.33
N LEU A 121 11.94 -4.54 -15.47
CA LEU A 121 13.16 -3.74 -15.46
C LEU A 121 14.41 -4.58 -15.19
N MET A 122 14.38 -5.45 -14.17
CA MET A 122 15.51 -6.33 -13.87
C MET A 122 15.82 -7.29 -15.02
N ASP A 123 14.79 -7.81 -15.70
CA ASP A 123 14.97 -8.67 -16.88
C ASP A 123 15.68 -7.91 -18.00
N ARG A 124 15.30 -6.66 -18.28
CA ARG A 124 15.99 -5.82 -19.28
C ARG A 124 17.42 -5.48 -18.89
N VAL A 125 17.68 -5.25 -17.61
CA VAL A 125 19.04 -4.98 -17.12
C VAL A 125 19.95 -6.18 -17.33
N TYR A 126 19.45 -7.41 -17.10
CA TYR A 126 20.22 -8.62 -17.37
C TYR A 126 20.34 -8.92 -18.87
N GLU A 127 19.33 -8.61 -19.67
CA GLU A 127 19.42 -8.68 -21.14
C GLU A 127 20.47 -7.71 -21.69
N TYR A 128 20.56 -6.50 -21.12
CA TYR A 128 21.64 -5.56 -21.44
C TYR A 128 23.00 -6.12 -21.04
N ALA A 129 23.12 -6.77 -19.89
CA ALA A 129 24.36 -7.42 -19.48
C ALA A 129 24.78 -8.57 -20.41
N ASP A 130 23.83 -9.26 -21.05
CA ASP A 130 24.12 -10.34 -22.00
C ASP A 130 24.63 -9.84 -23.37
N ASP A 131 24.12 -8.71 -23.86
CA ASP A 131 24.35 -8.27 -25.25
C ASP A 131 25.17 -6.97 -25.36
N LEU A 132 25.18 -6.13 -24.31
CA LEU A 132 25.88 -4.84 -24.25
C LEU A 132 25.63 -3.92 -25.46
N SER A 133 24.44 -4.03 -26.06
CA SER A 133 24.08 -3.29 -27.27
C SER A 133 23.29 -2.03 -26.96
N GLN A 134 23.27 -1.11 -27.93
CA GLN A 134 22.47 0.12 -27.84
C GLN A 134 20.97 -0.20 -27.75
N ALA A 135 20.51 -1.27 -28.41
CA ALA A 135 19.10 -1.66 -28.41
C ALA A 135 18.65 -2.14 -27.02
N THR A 136 19.48 -2.92 -26.33
CA THR A 136 19.18 -3.37 -24.96
C THR A 136 19.35 -2.23 -23.95
N TRP A 137 20.25 -1.27 -24.18
CA TRP A 137 20.30 -0.03 -23.41
C TRP A 137 19.00 0.76 -23.50
N GLU A 138 18.48 0.98 -24.70
CA GLU A 138 17.20 1.67 -24.92
C GLU A 138 16.03 0.92 -24.27
N ALA A 139 16.04 -0.42 -24.31
CA ALA A 139 15.03 -1.22 -23.62
C ALA A 139 15.08 -1.08 -22.08
N VAL A 140 16.25 -0.85 -21.49
CA VAL A 140 16.38 -0.55 -20.06
C VAL A 140 15.86 0.85 -19.74
N ASP A 141 16.11 1.82 -20.62
CA ASP A 141 15.58 3.19 -20.49
C ASP A 141 14.03 3.17 -20.51
N ASP A 142 13.44 2.52 -21.51
CA ASP A 142 11.98 2.34 -21.62
C ASP A 142 11.39 1.63 -20.38
N ALA A 143 12.04 0.56 -19.90
CA ALA A 143 11.59 -0.14 -18.70
C ALA A 143 11.75 0.68 -17.41
N THR A 144 12.74 1.58 -17.36
CA THR A 144 12.93 2.50 -16.25
C THR A 144 11.80 3.54 -16.21
N ASP A 145 11.41 4.06 -17.37
CA ASP A 145 10.27 4.96 -17.51
C ASP A 145 8.96 4.29 -17.07
N ASP A 146 8.72 3.03 -17.48
CA ASP A 146 7.56 2.25 -17.06
C ASP A 146 7.54 2.01 -15.54
N PHE A 147 8.70 1.71 -14.94
CA PHE A 147 8.83 1.59 -13.49
C PHE A 147 8.53 2.91 -12.77
N ILE A 148 9.07 4.03 -13.26
CA ILE A 148 8.81 5.36 -12.67
C ILE A 148 7.32 5.71 -12.79
N ALA A 149 6.70 5.45 -13.94
CA ALA A 149 5.28 5.68 -14.15
C ALA A 149 4.41 4.82 -13.20
N ALA A 150 4.76 3.55 -13.02
CA ALA A 150 4.07 2.66 -12.08
C ALA A 150 4.25 3.13 -10.62
N ALA A 151 5.46 3.56 -10.24
CA ALA A 151 5.75 4.07 -8.91
C ALA A 151 5.00 5.38 -8.60
N GLN A 152 4.94 6.30 -9.56
CA GLN A 152 4.15 7.54 -9.44
C GLN A 152 2.66 7.24 -9.31
N ALA A 153 2.13 6.32 -10.14
CA ALA A 153 0.74 5.89 -10.05
C ALA A 153 0.42 5.23 -8.70
N GLU A 154 1.37 4.53 -8.09
CA GLU A 154 1.20 3.97 -6.74
C GLU A 154 1.10 5.06 -5.65
N ASP A 155 1.89 6.12 -5.78
CA ASP A 155 1.90 7.20 -4.78
C ASP A 155 0.65 8.09 -4.89
N ASP A 156 0.24 8.40 -6.12
CA ASP A 156 -0.98 9.16 -6.45
C ASP A 156 -2.26 8.44 -6.02
N ASN A 157 -2.32 7.12 -6.23
CA ASN A 157 -3.48 6.31 -5.82
C ASN A 157 -3.52 6.05 -4.32
N GLY A 158 -2.50 6.49 -3.58
CA GLY A 158 -2.46 6.44 -2.13
C GLY A 158 -2.75 5.05 -1.62
N ASN A 159 -1.82 4.11 -1.85
CA ASN A 159 -1.81 2.81 -1.18
C ASN A 159 -1.53 3.02 0.34
N VAL A 160 -2.48 3.68 0.99
CA VAL A 160 -2.63 3.90 2.42
C VAL A 160 -3.25 2.63 2.96
N LEU A 161 -2.43 1.57 3.11
CA LEU A 161 -2.50 0.46 4.08
C LEU A 161 -3.87 -0.05 4.62
N GLY A 162 -5.00 0.14 3.93
CA GLY A 162 -6.31 -0.10 4.55
C GLY A 162 -7.54 0.37 3.80
N ARG A 163 -7.42 0.92 2.58
CA ARG A 163 -8.55 1.08 1.66
C ARG A 163 -8.69 -0.07 0.65
N GLN A 164 -8.18 -1.26 0.97
CA GLN A 164 -8.94 -2.46 0.59
C GLN A 164 -10.23 -2.48 1.42
N LYS A 165 -11.15 -1.59 1.05
CA LYS A 165 -12.56 -1.77 1.33
C LYS A 165 -12.86 -3.12 0.72
N HIS A 166 -13.11 -4.11 1.57
CA HIS A 166 -13.83 -5.32 1.20
C HIS A 166 -15.12 -4.89 0.48
N ARG A 167 -15.04 -4.58 -0.81
CA ARG A 167 -16.12 -4.80 -1.74
C ARG A 167 -16.14 -6.30 -1.91
N ARG A 168 -16.70 -6.99 -0.90
CA ARG A 168 -17.43 -8.22 -1.16
C ARG A 168 -18.47 -7.83 -2.21
N ARG A 169 -18.12 -8.00 -3.49
CA ARG A 169 -19.12 -8.21 -4.52
C ARG A 169 -19.95 -9.36 -3.97
N ARG A 170 -21.14 -9.06 -3.48
CA ARG A 170 -22.17 -10.08 -3.35
C ARG A 170 -22.38 -10.56 -4.77
N VAL A 171 -21.78 -11.71 -5.08
CA VAL A 171 -22.14 -12.53 -6.21
C VAL A 171 -23.58 -12.93 -5.95
N PHE A 172 -24.51 -12.17 -6.54
CA PHE A 172 -25.89 -12.62 -6.70
C PHE A 172 -25.99 -13.18 -8.10
N GLY A 173 -26.09 -14.51 -8.17
CA GLY A 173 -26.81 -15.28 -9.20
C GLY A 173 -26.35 -15.13 -10.65
N GLY A 174 -25.64 -16.15 -11.15
CA GLY A 174 -25.47 -16.38 -12.58
C GLY A 174 -24.49 -17.52 -12.82
N TYR A 175 -25.00 -18.74 -12.91
CA TYR A 175 -24.21 -19.93 -13.23
C TYR A 175 -23.54 -19.83 -14.62
N PRO A 176 -22.41 -20.54 -14.83
CA PRO A 176 -21.59 -20.43 -16.03
C PRO A 176 -22.21 -21.24 -17.20
N VAL A 177 -21.98 -20.80 -18.44
CA VAL A 177 -22.16 -21.66 -19.62
C VAL A 177 -20.86 -21.66 -20.42
N ASP A 178 -20.33 -22.87 -20.55
CA ASP A 178 -19.12 -23.25 -21.25
C ASP A 178 -19.01 -22.65 -22.66
N ARG A 179 -17.83 -22.11 -22.97
CA ARG A 179 -17.47 -21.68 -24.32
C ARG A 179 -16.32 -22.53 -24.84
N THR A 180 -16.51 -23.84 -24.91
CA THR A 180 -15.66 -24.74 -25.69
C THR A 180 -16.50 -25.91 -26.19
N SER A 181 -17.02 -25.79 -27.41
CA SER A 181 -17.27 -26.89 -28.36
C SER A 181 -17.95 -26.33 -29.60
N GLN A 182 -17.15 -26.06 -30.64
CA GLN A 182 -17.40 -26.43 -32.04
C GLN A 182 -16.50 -25.60 -32.96
N ALA A 183 -15.21 -25.91 -32.90
CA ALA A 183 -14.38 -25.88 -34.10
C ALA A 183 -14.53 -27.25 -34.77
N LYS A 184 -15.43 -27.37 -35.76
CA LYS A 184 -15.32 -28.36 -36.84
C LYS A 184 -16.32 -28.06 -37.95
N LYS A 185 -15.85 -27.44 -39.03
CA LYS A 185 -16.25 -27.77 -40.40
C LYS A 185 -15.21 -27.18 -41.36
N GLU A 186 -14.28 -28.05 -41.70
CA GLU A 186 -13.45 -27.96 -42.89
C GLU A 186 -14.31 -28.00 -44.17
N SER A 187 -13.64 -27.59 -45.24
CA SER A 187 -13.84 -27.96 -46.66
C SER A 187 -14.96 -27.29 -47.45
N GLY A 188 -14.56 -26.45 -48.43
CA GLY A 188 -15.31 -26.14 -49.66
C GLY A 188 -15.38 -27.37 -50.62
N PRO A 189 -15.67 -27.24 -51.93
CA PRO A 189 -15.49 -26.07 -52.81
C PRO A 189 -16.75 -25.64 -53.60
N ASP A 190 -16.66 -24.46 -54.21
CA ASP A 190 -17.54 -23.99 -55.29
C ASP A 190 -17.26 -24.77 -56.59
N GLU A 191 -18.28 -25.36 -57.18
CA GLU A 191 -18.28 -25.86 -58.56
C GLU A 191 -19.20 -24.97 -59.43
N THR A 192 -18.59 -24.45 -60.51
CA THR A 192 -19.14 -24.00 -61.82
C THR A 192 -20.21 -22.91 -61.88
#